data_AF-A0AAU1RN78-F1
#
_entry.id   AF-A0AAU1RN78-F1
#
_cell.length_a   1.000
_cell.length_b   1.000
_cell.length_c   1.000
_cell.angle_alpha   90.00
_cell.angle_beta   90.00
_cell.angle_gamma   90.00
#
_symmetry.space_group_name_H-M   'P 1'
#
loop_
_entity.id
_entity.type
_entity.pdbx_description
1 polymer ?
#
loop_
_entity_poly.entity_id
_entity_poly.type
_entity_poly.pdbx_seq_one_letter_code
_entity_poly.pdbx_strand_id
1 'polypeptide(L)'
;MMPSPPRPFGTVVSTIGVNLRKYPSTDSSIIGNLSHGAEVGLGSKVHAQTIDGNSMWYLLRDEAAWVAARHVDNTGDVPLSKDVEPASPQG
;
A
#
# COMPACT_ATOMS: atom_id res chain seq x y z
N MET A 1 -21.33 7.72 -10.05
CA MET A 1 -20.12 6.93 -10.39
C MET A 1 -18.94 7.85 -10.16
N MET A 2 -18.14 7.61 -9.12
CA MET A 2 -16.90 8.38 -8.98
C MET A 2 -15.95 7.91 -10.09
N PRO A 3 -15.29 8.80 -10.83
CA PRO A 3 -14.33 8.39 -11.83
C PRO A 3 -13.19 7.64 -11.13
N SER A 4 -12.83 6.47 -11.65
CA SER A 4 -11.69 5.69 -11.15
C SER A 4 -10.41 6.55 -11.23
N PRO A 5 -9.47 6.41 -10.26
CA PRO A 5 -8.25 7.19 -10.28
C PRO A 5 -7.40 6.92 -11.54
N PRO A 6 -6.56 7.87 -11.97
CA PRO A 6 -5.62 7.63 -13.06
C PRO A 6 -4.64 6.49 -12.72
N ARG A 7 -4.44 5.57 -13.66
CA ARG A 7 -3.51 4.44 -13.51
C ARG A 7 -2.06 4.91 -13.26
N PRO A 8 -1.25 4.16 -12.50
CA PRO A 8 -1.65 2.97 -11.75
C PRO A 8 -2.46 3.34 -10.50
N PHE A 9 -3.52 2.57 -10.24
CA PHE A 9 -4.33 2.67 -9.03
C PHE A 9 -4.56 1.27 -8.45
N GLY A 10 -4.90 1.18 -7.17
CA GLY A 10 -5.16 -0.06 -6.47
C GLY A 10 -6.58 -0.12 -5.96
N THR A 11 -7.19 -1.31 -6.00
CA THR A 11 -8.50 -1.59 -5.43
C THR A 11 -8.36 -2.49 -4.21
N VAL A 12 -8.95 -2.09 -3.08
CA VAL A 12 -8.91 -2.90 -1.86
C VAL A 12 -9.79 -4.12 -2.00
N VAL A 13 -9.18 -5.32 -2.01
CA VAL A 13 -9.88 -6.60 -2.14
C VAL A 13 -10.13 -7.29 -0.80
N SER A 14 -9.59 -6.74 0.29
CA SER A 14 -9.84 -7.24 1.64
C SER A 14 -11.26 -6.89 2.11
N THR A 15 -12.04 -7.90 2.50
CA THR A 15 -13.44 -7.75 2.94
C THR A 15 -13.59 -6.87 4.19
N ILE A 16 -12.59 -6.86 5.06
CA ILE A 16 -12.56 -6.03 6.27
C ILE A 16 -11.86 -4.67 6.05
N GLY A 17 -11.45 -4.37 4.82
CA GLY A 17 -10.61 -3.22 4.51
C GLY A 17 -9.12 -3.45 4.78
N VAL A 18 -8.34 -2.38 4.73
CA VAL A 18 -6.90 -2.37 4.97
C VAL A 18 -6.47 -1.08 5.66
N ASN A 19 -5.50 -1.18 6.57
CA ASN A 19 -4.97 -0.03 7.29
C ASN A 19 -3.92 0.72 6.45
N LEU A 20 -3.99 2.04 6.49
CA LEU A 20 -2.96 2.94 5.99
C LEU A 20 -1.95 3.19 7.09
N ARG A 21 -0.67 3.05 6.77
CA ARG A 21 0.43 3.10 7.72
C ARG A 21 1.45 4.14 7.35
N LYS A 22 2.08 4.76 8.34
CA LYS A 22 3.11 5.77 8.12
C LYS A 22 4.38 5.22 7.46
N TYR A 23 4.70 3.96 7.75
CA TYR A 23 5.82 3.21 7.17
C TYR A 23 5.34 1.83 6.70
N PRO A 24 6.04 1.17 5.76
CA PRO A 24 5.65 -0.13 5.20
C PRO A 24 5.95 -1.30 6.17
N SER A 25 5.37 -1.24 7.37
CA SER A 25 5.51 -2.22 8.44
C SER A 25 4.24 -2.26 9.28
N THR A 26 3.81 -3.45 9.71
CA THR A 26 2.71 -3.68 10.63
C THR A 26 2.92 -3.12 12.04
N ASP A 27 4.14 -2.77 12.39
CA ASP A 27 4.51 -2.16 13.66
C ASP A 27 4.44 -0.63 13.60
N SER A 28 4.31 -0.06 12.40
CA SER A 28 4.15 1.38 12.18
C SER A 28 2.78 1.90 12.60
N SER A 29 2.72 3.17 13.00
CA SER A 29 1.46 3.85 13.32
C SER A 29 0.47 3.79 12.15
N ILE A 30 -0.77 3.44 12.48
CA ILE A 30 -1.91 3.52 11.57
C ILE A 30 -2.33 4.99 11.48
N ILE A 31 -2.36 5.53 10.27
CA ILE A 31 -2.74 6.93 9.99
C ILE A 31 -4.11 7.03 9.31
N GLY A 32 -4.66 5.90 8.87
CA GLY A 32 -5.97 5.84 8.24
C GLY A 32 -6.38 4.40 7.92
N ASN A 33 -7.50 4.24 7.23
CA ASN A 33 -7.97 2.95 6.74
C ASN A 33 -8.72 3.12 5.41
N LEU A 34 -8.71 2.08 4.59
CA LEU A 34 -9.47 1.98 3.36
C LEU A 34 -10.45 0.81 3.46
N SER A 35 -11.71 1.07 3.10
CA SER A 35 -12.75 0.04 3.05
C SER A 35 -12.59 -0.87 1.84
N HIS A 36 -13.23 -2.05 1.88
CA HIS A 36 -13.34 -2.94 0.72
C HIS A 36 -13.91 -2.21 -0.51
N GLY A 37 -13.30 -2.44 -1.67
CA GLY A 37 -13.66 -1.80 -2.94
C GLY A 37 -13.18 -0.36 -3.11
N ALA A 38 -12.48 0.21 -2.13
CA ALA A 38 -11.89 1.54 -2.27
C ALA A 38 -10.80 1.53 -3.35
N GLU A 39 -10.85 2.52 -4.25
CA GLU A 39 -9.83 2.73 -5.30
C GLU A 39 -8.90 3.88 -4.89
N VAL A 40 -7.59 3.64 -4.93
CA VAL A 40 -6.57 4.62 -4.52
C VAL A 40 -5.45 4.73 -5.55
N GLY A 41 -4.98 5.94 -5.82
CA GLY A 41 -3.82 6.14 -6.69
C GLY A 41 -2.56 5.52 -6.10
N LEU A 42 -1.81 4.76 -6.90
CA LEU A 42 -0.53 4.19 -6.47
C LEU A 42 0.61 5.04 -7.04
N GLY A 43 1.55 5.41 -6.18
CA GLY A 43 2.73 6.18 -6.53
C GLY A 43 3.91 5.27 -6.85
N SER A 44 4.32 4.48 -5.86
CA SER A 44 5.44 3.53 -5.99
C SER A 44 5.22 2.30 -5.12
N LYS A 45 6.04 1.26 -5.34
CA LYS A 45 6.08 0.06 -4.50
C LYS A 45 7.46 -0.16 -3.89
N VAL A 46 7.51 -0.85 -2.75
CA VAL A 46 8.76 -1.27 -2.08
C VAL A 46 8.61 -2.68 -1.54
N HIS A 47 9.75 -3.35 -1.36
CA HIS A 47 9.82 -4.55 -0.53
C HIS A 47 10.03 -4.15 0.93
N ALA A 48 9.18 -4.64 1.83
CA ALA A 48 9.30 -4.42 3.26
C ALA A 48 8.75 -5.62 4.03
N GLN A 49 8.08 -5.39 5.18
CA GLN A 49 7.60 -6.46 6.03
C GLN A 49 6.66 -7.41 5.28
N THR A 50 6.90 -8.71 5.41
CA THR A 50 6.09 -9.73 4.73
C THR A 50 4.77 -9.93 5.48
N ILE A 51 3.66 -9.79 4.75
CA ILE A 51 2.32 -10.13 5.22
C ILE A 51 1.82 -11.28 4.38
N ASP A 52 1.57 -12.43 5.02
CA ASP A 52 0.95 -13.60 4.36
C ASP A 52 1.68 -14.02 3.07
N GLY A 53 3.02 -14.04 3.12
CA GLY A 53 3.87 -14.40 1.98
C GLY A 53 4.11 -13.27 0.95
N ASN A 54 3.52 -12.08 1.14
CA ASN A 54 3.72 -10.94 0.25
C ASN A 54 4.50 -9.82 0.97
N SER A 55 5.69 -9.48 0.47
CA SER A 55 6.55 -8.41 1.00
C SER A 55 6.35 -7.05 0.33
N MET A 56 5.44 -6.95 -0.64
CA MET A 56 5.21 -5.71 -1.38
C MET A 56 4.29 -4.76 -0.62
N TRP A 57 4.68 -3.49 -0.62
CA TRP A 57 3.92 -2.38 -0.08
C TRP A 57 3.79 -1.29 -1.12
N TYR A 58 2.62 -0.66 -1.19
CA TYR A 58 2.36 0.47 -2.07
C TYR A 58 2.33 1.78 -1.28
N LEU A 59 3.03 2.78 -1.79
CA LEU A 59 2.88 4.17 -1.39
C LEU A 59 1.74 4.79 -2.18
N LEU A 60 0.78 5.40 -1.49
CA LEU A 60 -0.30 6.12 -2.15
C LEU A 60 0.25 7.35 -2.88
N ARG A 61 -0.39 7.72 -3.99
CA ARG A 61 0.02 8.89 -4.78
C ARG A 61 -0.37 10.19 -4.10
N ASP A 62 -1.58 10.21 -3.54
CA ASP A 62 -2.21 11.42 -3.01
C ASP A 62 -1.88 11.66 -1.53
N GLU A 63 -1.34 10.64 -0.85
CA GLU A 63 -1.01 10.67 0.57
C GLU A 63 0.31 9.93 0.82
N ALA A 64 1.14 10.44 1.73
CA ALA A 64 2.36 9.78 2.19
C ALA A 64 2.04 8.59 3.14
N ALA A 65 1.25 7.65 2.63
CA ALA A 65 0.72 6.51 3.35
C ALA A 65 1.06 5.20 2.63
N TRP A 66 1.35 4.18 3.41
CA TRP A 66 1.68 2.84 2.93
C TRP A 66 0.52 1.88 3.15
N VAL A 67 0.26 1.06 2.14
CA VAL A 67 -0.73 -0.01 2.17
C VAL A 67 -0.09 -1.32 1.71
N ALA A 68 -0.43 -2.43 2.37
CA ALA A 68 0.12 -3.73 2.02
C ALA A 68 -0.48 -4.25 0.71
N ALA A 69 0.37 -4.63 -0.25
CA ALA A 69 -0.06 -5.12 -1.56
C ALA A 69 -0.84 -6.43 -1.48
N ARG A 70 -0.64 -7.23 -0.41
CA ARG A 70 -1.47 -8.40 -0.08
C ARG A 70 -2.97 -8.10 -0.17
N HIS A 71 -3.41 -6.90 0.22
CA HIS A 71 -4.82 -6.53 0.32
C HIS A 71 -5.31 -5.63 -0.82
N VAL A 72 -4.46 -5.33 -1.80
CA VAL A 72 -4.72 -4.34 -2.85
C VAL A 72 -4.39 -4.93 -4.22
N ASP A 73 -5.38 -5.01 -5.09
CA ASP A 73 -5.20 -5.38 -6.48
C ASP A 73 -4.81 -4.14 -7.30
N ASN A 74 -3.61 -4.11 -7.88
CA ASN A 74 -3.10 -2.94 -8.61
C ASN A 74 -3.38 -3.03 -10.11
N THR A 75 -3.64 -1.87 -10.70
CA THR A 75 -3.80 -1.73 -12.15
C THR A 75 -2.48 -1.26 -12.78
N GLY A 76 -2.00 -2.04 -13.75
CA GLY A 76 -0.79 -1.71 -14.50
C GLY A 76 0.49 -1.80 -13.68
N ASP A 77 1.57 -1.22 -14.21
CA ASP A 77 2.87 -1.22 -13.55
C ASP A 77 2.96 -0.11 -12.51
N VAL A 78 3.26 -0.50 -11.27
CA VAL A 78 3.65 0.42 -10.21
C VAL A 78 5.18 0.39 -10.12
N PRO A 79 5.87 1.53 -10.27
CA PRO A 79 7.32 1.55 -10.26
C PRO A 79 7.86 1.12 -8.90
N LEU A 80 8.82 0.19 -8.91
CA LEU A 80 9.57 -0.19 -7.72
C LEU A 80 10.49 0.96 -7.35
N SER A 81 10.29 1.55 -6.17
CA SER A 81 11.24 2.47 -5.59
C SER A 81 12.51 1.68 -5.27
N LYS A 82 13.62 2.16 -5.83
CA LYS A 82 14.97 1.58 -5.83
C LYS A 82 15.59 1.45 -4.42
N ASP A 83 15.04 0.55 -3.62
CA ASP A 83 15.42 0.29 -2.22
C ASP A 83 15.06 1.44 -1.27
N VAL A 84 13.88 1.36 -0.66
CA VAL A 84 13.76 1.80 0.73
C VAL A 84 14.46 0.71 1.52
N GLU A 85 15.64 1.02 2.09
CA GLU A 85 16.29 0.13 3.06
C GLU A 85 15.21 -0.44 3.99
N PRO A 86 15.19 -1.77 4.22
CA PRO A 86 14.21 -2.36 5.14
C PRO A 86 14.33 -1.57 6.43
N ALA A 87 13.22 -1.00 6.90
CA ALA A 87 13.18 -0.27 8.15
C ALA A 87 13.86 -1.17 9.19
N SER A 88 15.10 -0.83 9.55
CA SER A 88 15.87 -1.59 10.53
C SER A 88 14.96 -1.76 11.74
N PRO A 89 14.86 -2.97 12.32
CA PRO A 89 14.17 -3.12 13.59
C PRO A 89 14.84 -2.13 14.55
N GLN A 90 14.11 -1.08 14.93
CA GLN A 90 14.53 -0.21 16.03
C GLN A 90 14.48 -1.10 17.26
N GLY A 91 15.66 -1.61 17.63
CA GLY A 91 15.88 -2.35 18.87
C GLY A 91 15.79 -1.46 20.09
#